data_AF-A0A9P5U0J2-F1
#
_entry.id   AF-A0A9P5U0J2-F1
#
_cell.length_a   1.000
_cell.length_b   1.000
_cell.length_c   1.000
_cell.angle_alpha   90.00
_cell.angle_beta   90.00
_cell.angle_gamma   90.00
#
_symmetry.space_group_name_H-M   'P 1'
#
loop_
_entity.id
_entity.type
_entity.pdbx_description
1 polymer ?
#
loop_
_entity_poly.entity_id
_entity_poly.type
_entity_poly.pdbx_seq_one_letter_code
_entity_poly.pdbx_strand_id
1 'polypeptide(L)'
;TLALASPAPRNEPASSCSTGPVQCCDSVQTASQAGADPGTLILLGLIGVLIGDVTGLVGLTCSGINVAGGGTCSSQAVCCTDNATGGLISVGCVPVTL
;
A
#
# COMPACT_ATOMS: atom_id res chain seq x y z
N THR A 1 -22.63 -9.26 16.35
CA THR A 1 -21.75 -8.10 16.65
C THR A 1 -20.89 -7.85 15.42
N LEU A 2 -21.21 -6.82 14.63
CA LEU A 2 -20.37 -6.41 13.50
C LEU A 2 -19.18 -5.64 14.08
N ALA A 3 -17.98 -6.22 14.02
CA ALA A 3 -16.76 -5.50 14.31
C ALA A 3 -16.55 -4.49 13.17
N LEU A 4 -16.85 -3.22 13.43
CA LEU A 4 -16.39 -2.13 12.60
C LEU A 4 -14.87 -2.08 12.75
N ALA A 5 -14.14 -2.60 11.76
CA ALA A 5 -12.71 -2.40 11.65
C ALA A 5 -12.46 -0.94 11.30
N SER A 6 -12.41 -0.08 12.31
CA SER A 6 -11.84 1.25 12.17
C SER A 6 -10.38 1.07 11.73
N PRO A 7 -9.94 1.67 10.61
CA PRO A 7 -8.54 1.74 10.27
C PRO A 7 -7.88 2.73 11.24
N ALA A 8 -7.66 2.29 12.48
CA ALA A 8 -6.62 2.89 13.30
C ALA A 8 -5.30 2.68 12.55
N PRO A 9 -4.39 3.66 12.50
CA PRO A 9 -3.02 3.43 12.09
C PRO A 9 -2.40 2.52 13.16
N ARG A 10 -2.68 1.23 13.08
CA ARG A 10 -2.00 0.24 13.86
C ARG A 10 -0.66 0.11 13.16
N ASN A 11 0.40 0.59 13.80
CA ASN A 11 1.75 0.14 13.51
C ASN A 11 1.81 -1.35 13.84
N GLU A 12 1.22 -2.14 12.96
CA GLU A 12 1.22 -3.58 13.02
C GLU A 12 2.62 -4.05 12.63
N PRO A 13 3.16 -5.06 13.32
CA PRO A 13 4.39 -5.69 12.87
C PRO A 13 4.18 -6.17 11.44
N ALA A 14 5.21 -6.05 10.59
CA ALA A 14 5.17 -6.55 9.23
C ALA A 14 4.78 -8.05 9.15
N SER A 15 4.96 -8.79 10.25
CA SER A 15 4.52 -10.18 10.46
C SER A 15 3.00 -10.39 10.57
N SER A 16 2.21 -9.35 10.88
CA SER A 16 0.74 -9.44 11.00
C SER A 16 0.01 -8.93 9.75
N CYS A 17 0.75 -8.72 8.66
CA CYS A 17 0.21 -8.41 7.35
C CYS A 17 -0.69 -9.55 6.85
N SER A 18 -2.01 -9.43 7.06
CA SER A 18 -2.99 -10.41 6.59
C SER A 18 -3.56 -10.08 5.20
N THR A 19 -3.28 -8.87 4.70
CA THR A 19 -3.74 -8.38 3.39
C THR A 19 -2.83 -8.76 2.23
N GLY A 20 -1.57 -9.11 2.48
CA GLY A 20 -0.61 -9.44 1.42
C GLY A 20 0.84 -9.43 1.91
N PRO A 21 1.83 -9.53 1.01
CA PRO A 21 3.23 -9.35 1.36
C PRO A 21 3.53 -7.87 1.66
N VAL A 22 4.44 -7.65 2.60
CA VAL A 22 4.90 -6.31 2.99
C VAL A 22 5.70 -5.69 1.83
N GLN A 23 5.51 -4.39 1.62
CA GLN A 23 6.18 -3.63 0.57
C GLN A 23 6.91 -2.43 1.14
N CYS A 24 8.02 -2.07 0.49
CA CYS A 24 8.75 -0.85 0.75
C CYS A 24 8.44 0.14 -0.36
N CYS A 25 7.68 1.17 -0.06
CA CYS A 25 7.32 2.24 -0.99
C CYS A 25 8.16 3.47 -0.71
N ASP A 26 8.55 4.17 -1.78
CA ASP A 26 9.30 5.42 -1.65
C ASP A 26 8.41 6.55 -1.11
N SER A 27 7.16 6.58 -1.57
CA SER A 27 6.15 7.54 -1.12
C SER A 27 4.80 6.87 -0.91
N VAL A 28 4.10 7.27 0.15
CA VAL A 28 2.75 6.80 0.46
C VAL A 28 1.84 8.02 0.59
N GLN A 29 0.76 8.03 -0.17
CA GLN A 29 -0.18 9.14 -0.24
C GLN A 29 -1.62 8.63 -0.16
N THR A 30 -2.57 9.46 0.25
CA THR A 30 -3.97 9.00 0.29
C THR A 30 -4.53 8.86 -1.12
N ALA A 31 -5.52 7.98 -1.31
CA ALA A 31 -6.18 7.79 -2.61
C ALA A 31 -6.68 9.11 -3.23
N SER A 32 -7.09 10.07 -2.40
CA SER A 32 -7.50 11.41 -2.84
C SER A 32 -6.35 12.22 -3.42
N GLN A 33 -5.14 12.14 -2.85
CA GLN A 33 -3.95 12.81 -3.39
C GLN A 33 -3.43 12.08 -4.64
N ALA A 34 -3.45 10.75 -4.61
CA ALA A 34 -3.16 9.91 -5.77
C ALA A 34 -4.08 10.21 -6.95
N GLY A 35 -5.35 10.52 -6.71
CA GLY A 35 -6.29 10.95 -7.73
C GLY A 35 -6.14 12.41 -8.18
N ALA A 36 -5.36 13.22 -7.48
CA ALA A 36 -4.97 14.56 -7.92
C ALA A 36 -3.68 14.53 -8.74
N ASP A 37 -2.89 13.46 -8.61
CA ASP A 37 -1.61 13.30 -9.31
C ASP A 37 -1.82 12.61 -10.67
N PRO A 38 -1.58 13.31 -11.80
CA PRO A 38 -1.86 12.79 -13.13
C PRO A 38 -1.00 11.57 -13.48
N GLY A 39 0.21 11.46 -12.95
CA GLY A 39 1.07 10.28 -13.17
C GLY A 39 0.50 9.04 -12.51
N THR A 40 0.01 9.21 -11.28
CA THR A 40 -0.65 8.16 -10.52
C THR A 40 -1.95 7.72 -11.19
N LEU A 41 -2.79 8.67 -11.65
CA LEU A 41 -4.01 8.40 -12.41
C LEU A 41 -3.78 7.57 -13.69
N ILE A 42 -2.73 7.89 -14.46
CA ILE A 42 -2.38 7.12 -15.67
C ILE A 42 -2.05 5.68 -15.28
N LEU A 43 -1.27 5.50 -14.23
CA LEU A 43 -0.84 4.18 -13.78
C LEU A 43 -2.01 3.35 -13.25
N LEU A 44 -2.92 3.95 -12.49
CA LEU A 44 -4.20 3.34 -12.06
C LEU A 44 -5.12 3.01 -13.25
N GLY A 45 -5.17 3.88 -14.26
CA GLY A 45 -5.93 3.66 -15.49
C GLY A 45 -5.39 2.50 -16.34
N LEU A 46 -4.06 2.33 -16.40
CA LEU A 46 -3.40 1.22 -17.10
C LEU A 46 -3.71 -0.14 -16.48
N ILE A 47 -3.94 -0.19 -15.17
CA ILE A 47 -4.29 -1.42 -14.44
C ILE A 47 -5.81 -1.60 -14.28
N GLY A 48 -6.61 -0.66 -14.79
CA GLY A 48 -8.07 -0.71 -14.70
C GLY A 48 -8.62 -0.50 -13.29
N VAL A 49 -7.85 0.10 -12.38
CA VAL A 49 -8.30 0.41 -11.01
C VAL A 49 -8.86 1.81 -10.97
N LEU A 50 -10.11 1.94 -10.52
CA LEU A 50 -10.78 3.22 -10.36
C LEU A 50 -10.49 3.78 -8.97
N ILE A 51 -9.97 5.01 -8.90
CA ILE A 51 -9.64 5.69 -7.62
C ILE A 51 -10.84 5.79 -6.66
N GLY A 52 -12.07 5.81 -7.18
CA GLY A 52 -13.28 5.85 -6.36
C GLY A 52 -13.47 4.61 -5.48
N ASP A 53 -12.94 3.47 -5.90
CA ASP A 53 -13.02 2.21 -5.17
C ASP A 53 -11.82 2.00 -4.23
N VAL A 54 -10.75 2.79 -4.41
CA VAL A 54 -9.57 2.74 -3.54
C VAL A 54 -9.84 3.50 -2.25
N THR A 55 -10.11 2.74 -1.19
CA THR A 55 -10.25 3.28 0.16
C THR A 55 -8.95 3.04 0.93
N GLY A 56 -8.23 4.12 1.28
CA GLY A 56 -7.01 4.06 2.07
C GLY A 56 -5.81 4.78 1.45
N LEU A 57 -4.61 4.29 1.78
CA LEU A 57 -3.36 4.84 1.25
C LEU A 57 -2.94 4.10 -0.03
N VAL A 58 -2.18 4.80 -0.85
CA VAL A 58 -1.60 4.36 -2.11
C VAL A 58 -0.09 4.55 -2.00
N GLY A 59 0.65 3.46 -2.22
CA GLY A 59 2.10 3.48 -2.31
C GLY A 59 2.57 3.69 -3.75
N LEU A 60 3.61 4.49 -3.93
CA LEU A 60 4.30 4.71 -5.19
C LEU A 60 5.71 4.11 -5.13
N THR A 61 6.17 3.54 -6.25
CA THR A 61 7.50 2.95 -6.38
C THR A 61 7.75 1.91 -5.27
N CYS A 62 6.88 0.91 -5.21
CA CYS A 62 6.85 -0.08 -4.14
C CYS A 62 7.56 -1.37 -4.53
N SER A 63 8.65 -1.68 -3.84
CA SER A 63 9.31 -2.98 -3.98
C SER A 63 8.80 -3.96 -2.94
N GLY A 64 8.45 -5.18 -3.35
CA GLY A 64 8.12 -6.25 -2.42
C GLY A 64 9.34 -6.63 -1.56
N ILE A 65 9.16 -6.71 -0.26
CA ILE A 65 10.21 -7.11 0.68
C ILE A 65 9.84 -8.42 1.36
N ASN A 66 10.76 -9.38 1.32
CA ASN A 66 10.61 -10.65 2.00
C ASN A 66 10.99 -10.49 3.47
N VAL A 67 10.00 -10.18 4.31
CA VAL A 67 10.19 -10.03 5.76
C VAL A 67 10.65 -11.33 6.43
N ALA A 68 10.26 -12.49 5.89
CA ALA A 68 10.75 -13.80 6.32
C ALA A 68 12.27 -14.01 6.08
N GLY A 69 12.89 -13.19 5.22
CA GLY A 69 14.32 -13.21 4.91
C GLY A 69 15.13 -12.08 5.55
N GLY A 70 14.53 -11.26 6.45
CA GLY A 70 15.19 -10.10 7.03
C GLY A 70 15.23 -8.87 6.11
N GLY A 71 14.23 -8.71 5.23
CA GLY A 71 14.14 -7.56 4.34
C GLY A 71 14.02 -6.24 5.11
N THR A 72 14.90 -5.28 4.80
CA THR A 72 14.88 -3.92 5.36
C THR A 72 14.23 -2.94 4.39
N CYS A 73 13.38 -2.05 4.89
CA CYS A 73 12.89 -0.89 4.12
C CYS A 73 13.55 0.37 4.65
N SER A 74 14.26 1.10 3.79
CA SER A 74 14.81 2.42 4.13
C SER A 74 13.80 3.56 3.93
N SER A 75 12.72 3.30 3.20
CA SER A 75 11.63 4.24 2.94
C SER A 75 10.42 3.88 3.81
N GLN A 76 9.21 3.82 3.25
CA GLN A 76 7.99 3.53 4.00
C GLN A 76 7.58 2.06 3.83
N ALA A 77 7.63 1.31 4.93
CA ALA A 77 7.12 -0.05 4.95
C ALA A 77 5.58 -0.04 5.09
N VAL A 78 4.91 -0.70 4.16
CA VAL A 78 3.45 -0.77 4.09
C VAL A 78 2.96 -2.17 3.76
N CYS A 79 1.77 -2.47 4.24
CA CYS A 79 0.99 -3.65 3.89
C CYS A 79 -0.15 -3.23 2.96
N CYS A 80 -0.13 -3.69 1.72
CA CYS A 80 -1.14 -3.31 0.73
C CYS A 80 -1.96 -4.54 0.33
N THR A 81 -3.27 -4.34 0.16
CA THR A 81 -4.21 -5.39 -0.27
C THR A 81 -3.94 -5.82 -1.72
N ASP A 82 -3.59 -4.86 -2.57
CA ASP A 82 -3.28 -5.12 -3.96
C ASP A 82 -1.85 -4.69 -4.27
N ASN A 83 -1.07 -5.68 -4.68
CA ASN A 83 0.31 -5.52 -5.11
C ASN A 83 0.28 -5.13 -6.58
N ALA A 84 0.25 -3.83 -6.91
CA ALA A 84 0.03 -3.48 -8.30
C ALA A 84 1.21 -3.93 -9.17
N THR A 85 0.83 -4.58 -10.27
CA THR A 85 1.62 -4.95 -11.44
C THR A 85 3.00 -4.29 -11.52
N GLY A 86 4.04 -5.07 -11.23
CA GLY A 86 5.44 -4.69 -11.48
C GLY A 86 6.11 -3.83 -10.41
N GLY A 87 5.47 -3.56 -9.27
CA GLY A 87 6.09 -2.83 -8.15
C GLY A 87 6.11 -1.30 -8.32
N LEU A 88 5.26 -0.77 -9.19
CA LEU A 88 5.24 0.66 -9.50
C LEU A 88 4.19 1.43 -8.68
N ILE A 89 3.08 0.78 -8.35
CA ILE A 89 2.02 1.34 -7.50
C ILE A 89 1.48 0.24 -6.59
N SER A 90 0.85 0.62 -5.49
CA SER A 90 0.20 -0.32 -4.58
C SER A 90 -0.98 0.36 -3.90
N VAL A 91 -2.10 -0.33 -3.75
CA VAL A 91 -3.35 0.29 -3.28
C VAL A 91 -3.91 -0.44 -2.05
N GLY A 92 -4.70 0.30 -1.25
CA GLY A 92 -5.20 -0.23 0.03
C GLY A 92 -4.08 -0.46 1.04
N CYS A 93 -3.07 0.41 1.04
CA CYS A 93 -1.90 0.31 1.89
C CYS A 93 -2.18 0.78 3.32
N VAL A 94 -1.55 0.10 4.28
CA VAL A 94 -1.48 0.50 5.68
C VAL A 94 -0.02 0.50 6.15
N PRO A 95 0.43 1.51 6.91
CA PRO A 95 1.80 1.58 7.39
C PRO A 95 2.10 0.48 8.41
N VAL A 96 3.29 -0.13 8.30
CA VAL A 96 3.77 -1.18 9.22
C VAL A 96 5.17 -0.89 9.70
N THR A 97 5.56 -1.52 10.82
CA THR A 97 6.93 -1.52 11.33
C THR A 97 7.61 -2.85 11.01
N LEU A 98 8.83 -2.77 10.49
CA LEU A 98 9.73 -3.91 10.22
C LEU A 98 10.56 -4.25 11.46
#